data_AF-A0AAU6HXQ4-F1
#
_entry.id   AF-A0AAU6HXQ4-F1
#
_cell.length_a   1.000
_cell.length_b   1.000
_cell.length_c   1.000
_cell.angle_alpha   90.00
_cell.angle_beta   90.00
_cell.angle_gamma   90.00
#
_symmetry.space_group_name_H-M   'P 1'
#
loop_
_entity.id
_entity.type
_entity.pdbx_description
1 polymer ?
#
loop_
_entity_poly.entity_id
_entity_poly.type
_entity_poly.pdbx_seq_one_letter_code
_entity_poly.pdbx_strand_id
1 'polypeptide(L)'
;MKRTTVVNLKGHRDDPEYADVVYVGRAMHRGGWHLNASPLASPFRPGPDGTRAEVLAKYRDHLLARPDLLALLPELRGRRLGCWCLPEPCHAQVIAEIADSLE
;
A
#
# COMPACT_ATOMS: atom_id res chain seq x y z
N MET A 1 -6.65 -16.51 11.38
CA MET A 1 -6.11 -15.92 10.13
C MET A 1 -4.82 -15.19 10.43
N LYS A 2 -3.83 -15.18 9.53
CA LYS A 2 -2.65 -14.30 9.67
C LYS A 2 -3.08 -12.86 9.40
N ARG A 3 -2.55 -11.90 10.17
CA ARG A 3 -2.81 -10.46 9.98
C ARG A 3 -2.09 -9.93 8.74
N THR A 4 -2.71 -9.03 8.00
CA THR A 4 -2.03 -8.31 6.91
C THR A 4 -1.02 -7.34 7.50
N THR A 5 0.21 -7.33 6.97
CA THR A 5 1.30 -6.47 7.49
C THR A 5 1.86 -5.56 6.41
N VAL A 6 2.55 -4.50 6.81
CA VAL A 6 3.19 -3.55 5.88
C VAL A 6 4.67 -3.52 6.17
N VAL A 7 5.49 -3.58 5.11
CA VAL A 7 6.95 -3.57 5.19
C VAL A 7 7.54 -2.48 4.30
N ASN A 8 8.71 -1.96 4.70
CA ASN A 8 9.45 -1.00 3.89
C ASN A 8 10.26 -1.74 2.81
N LEU A 9 10.15 -1.33 1.55
CA LEU A 9 10.93 -1.90 0.45
C LEU A 9 12.31 -1.24 0.22
N LYS A 10 12.62 -0.16 0.93
CA LYS A 10 13.89 0.55 0.77
C LYS A 10 15.06 -0.38 1.16
N GLY A 11 15.98 -0.59 0.21
CA GLY A 11 17.16 -1.43 0.43
C GLY A 11 16.93 -2.93 0.21
N HIS A 12 15.69 -3.37 -0.01
CA HIS A 12 15.33 -4.78 -0.18
C HIS A 12 15.05 -5.12 -1.65
N ARG A 13 15.86 -4.57 -2.57
CA ARG A 13 15.76 -4.89 -3.99
C ARG A 13 16.37 -6.27 -4.23
N ASP A 14 15.66 -7.12 -4.97
CA ASP A 14 16.08 -8.49 -5.29
C ASP A 14 16.33 -9.35 -4.04
N ASP A 15 15.75 -8.95 -2.90
CA ASP A 15 15.90 -9.62 -1.62
C ASP A 15 14.96 -10.84 -1.57
N PRO A 16 15.49 -12.08 -1.45
CA PRO A 16 14.69 -13.29 -1.37
C PRO A 16 13.71 -13.29 -0.19
N GLU A 17 14.04 -12.60 0.92
CA GLU A 17 13.17 -12.48 2.10
C GLU A 17 11.96 -11.57 1.84
N TYR A 18 11.94 -10.84 0.73
CA TYR A 18 10.86 -9.96 0.31
C TYR A 18 10.12 -10.48 -0.93
N ALA A 19 10.44 -11.70 -1.41
CA ALA A 19 9.82 -12.28 -2.59
C ALA A 19 8.30 -12.47 -2.46
N ASP A 20 7.77 -12.58 -1.23
CA ASP A 20 6.33 -12.74 -0.96
C ASP A 20 5.57 -11.41 -0.83
N VAL A 21 6.29 -10.28 -0.83
CA VAL A 21 5.74 -8.95 -0.56
C VAL A 21 4.98 -8.42 -1.78
N VAL A 22 3.71 -8.08 -1.56
CA VAL A 22 2.85 -7.51 -2.59
C VAL A 22 3.05 -6.01 -2.66
N TYR A 23 3.53 -5.52 -3.80
CA TYR A 23 3.76 -4.10 -4.02
C TYR A 23 2.44 -3.34 -4.26
N VAL A 24 2.15 -2.32 -3.45
CA VAL A 24 0.89 -1.54 -3.52
C VAL A 24 1.09 -0.04 -3.76
N GLY A 25 2.31 0.38 -4.13
CA GLY A 25 2.64 1.79 -4.32
C GLY A 25 2.54 2.29 -5.76
N ARG A 26 2.94 3.55 -5.95
CA ARG A 26 3.06 4.22 -7.26
C ARG A 26 4.27 3.74 -8.05
N ALA A 27 4.20 3.75 -9.37
CA ALA A 27 5.30 3.34 -10.25
C ALA A 27 6.68 3.85 -9.77
N MET A 28 7.65 2.94 -9.73
CA MET A 28 9.00 3.20 -9.23
C MET A 28 10.04 2.67 -10.21
N HIS A 29 10.77 3.61 -10.80
CA HIS A 29 11.82 3.34 -11.79
C HIS A 29 13.22 3.79 -11.31
N ARG A 30 13.37 4.11 -10.02
CA ARG A 30 14.60 4.66 -9.43
C ARG A 30 15.32 3.61 -8.59
N GLY A 31 16.64 3.70 -8.51
CA GLY A 31 17.46 2.78 -7.71
C GLY A 31 17.46 1.34 -8.26
N GLY A 32 17.28 1.18 -9.57
CA GLY A 32 17.20 -0.12 -10.26
C GLY A 32 15.88 -0.87 -10.06
N TRP A 33 14.89 -0.28 -9.38
CA TRP A 33 13.53 -0.81 -9.37
C TRP A 33 12.86 -0.56 -10.72
N HIS A 34 12.05 -1.51 -11.17
CA HIS A 34 11.18 -1.39 -12.34
C HIS A 34 9.77 -1.89 -12.00
N LEU A 35 9.12 -1.20 -11.05
CA LEU A 35 7.80 -1.58 -10.55
C LEU A 35 6.72 -0.72 -11.20
N ASN A 36 5.71 -1.38 -11.79
CA ASN A 36 4.50 -0.71 -12.27
C ASN A 36 3.66 -0.18 -11.10
N ALA A 37 2.86 0.86 -11.35
CA ALA A 37 1.93 1.34 -10.35
C ALA A 37 0.88 0.28 -10.02
N SER A 38 0.63 0.06 -8.73
CA SER A 38 -0.49 -0.75 -8.28
C SER A 38 -1.81 -0.01 -8.54
N PRO A 39 -2.91 -0.72 -8.87
CA PRO A 39 -4.26 -0.14 -8.85
C PRO A 39 -4.62 0.49 -7.51
N LEU A 40 -4.03 -0.02 -6.41
CA LEU A 40 -4.23 0.48 -5.05
C LEU A 40 -3.25 1.60 -4.66
N ALA A 41 -2.42 2.08 -5.58
CA ALA A 41 -1.52 3.20 -5.31
C ALA A 41 -2.32 4.45 -4.91
N SER A 42 -1.89 5.14 -3.84
CA SER A 42 -2.57 6.38 -3.46
C SER A 42 -2.40 7.47 -4.54
N PRO A 43 -3.52 8.05 -5.03
CA PRO A 43 -3.49 9.16 -5.98
C PRO A 43 -3.06 10.47 -5.32
N PHE A 44 -3.14 10.54 -3.98
CA PHE A 44 -2.83 11.71 -3.18
C PHE A 44 -1.37 11.70 -2.70
N ARG A 45 -0.79 12.89 -2.53
CA ARG A 45 0.59 13.12 -2.12
C ARG A 45 0.64 14.07 -0.92
N PRO A 46 1.28 13.65 0.19
CA PRO A 46 1.58 14.57 1.29
C PRO A 46 2.38 15.79 0.80
N GLY A 47 2.04 16.97 1.29
CA GLY A 47 2.49 18.26 0.76
C GLY A 47 1.43 18.85 -0.17
N PRO A 48 1.44 18.55 -1.49
CA PRO A 48 0.52 19.16 -2.45
C PRO A 48 -0.96 18.94 -2.12
N ASP A 49 -1.32 17.76 -1.63
CA ASP A 49 -2.72 17.39 -1.36
C ASP A 49 -3.09 17.51 0.13
N GLY A 50 -2.21 18.10 0.95
CA GLY A 50 -2.37 18.28 2.39
C GLY A 50 -1.33 17.53 3.23
N THR A 51 -1.54 17.56 4.54
CA THR A 51 -0.74 16.80 5.50
C THR A 51 -0.88 15.30 5.28
N ARG A 52 0.06 14.53 5.84
CA ARG A 52 0.05 13.07 5.69
C ARG A 52 -1.21 12.43 6.30
N ALA A 53 -1.72 12.97 7.40
CA ALA A 53 -2.97 12.52 8.01
C ALA A 53 -4.18 12.78 7.10
N GLU A 54 -4.29 13.99 6.55
CA GLU A 54 -5.37 14.35 5.62
C GLU A 54 -5.35 13.50 4.36
N VAL A 55 -4.16 13.26 3.80
CA VAL A 55 -3.98 12.42 2.61
C VAL A 55 -4.38 10.96 2.88
N LEU A 56 -4.12 10.43 4.08
CA LEU A 56 -4.55 9.08 4.45
C LEU A 56 -6.06 9.00 4.67
N ALA A 57 -6.67 10.01 5.27
CA ALA A 57 -8.13 10.09 5.39
C ALA A 57 -8.78 10.13 3.99
N LYS A 58 -8.31 11.02 3.10
CA LYS A 58 -8.76 11.08 1.70
C LYS A 58 -8.58 9.75 0.98
N TYR A 59 -7.46 9.07 1.20
CA TYR A 59 -7.21 7.76 0.59
C TYR A 59 -8.19 6.70 1.10
N ARG A 60 -8.49 6.68 2.41
CA ARG A 60 -9.48 5.77 2.98
C ARG A 60 -10.86 5.98 2.35
N ASP A 61 -11.31 7.23 2.26
CA ASP A 61 -12.59 7.58 1.65
C ASP A 61 -12.63 7.20 0.17
N HIS A 62 -11.55 7.49 -0.57
CA HIS A 62 -11.41 7.09 -1.97
C HIS A 62 -11.51 5.58 -2.17
N LEU A 63 -10.85 4.80 -1.30
CA LEU A 63 -10.87 3.35 -1.38
C LEU A 63 -12.26 2.79 -1.08
N LEU A 64 -12.92 3.29 -0.02
CA LEU A 64 -14.28 2.87 0.34
C LEU A 64 -15.34 3.28 -0.70
N ALA A 65 -15.12 4.38 -1.41
CA ALA A 65 -16.00 4.84 -2.49
C ALA A 65 -15.80 4.08 -3.82
N ARG A 66 -14.84 3.13 -3.89
CA ARG A 66 -14.47 2.42 -5.11
C ARG A 66 -14.63 0.91 -4.96
N PRO A 67 -15.84 0.36 -5.27
CA PRO A 67 -16.10 -1.07 -5.18
C PRO A 67 -15.15 -1.94 -6.00
N ASP A 68 -14.69 -1.43 -7.14
CA ASP A 68 -13.71 -2.08 -8.01
C ASP A 68 -12.34 -2.24 -7.33
N LEU A 69 -11.91 -1.26 -6.52
CA LEU A 69 -10.70 -1.36 -5.74
C LEU A 69 -10.91 -2.26 -4.51
N LEU A 70 -12.05 -2.12 -3.82
CA LEU A 70 -12.40 -2.96 -2.67
C LEU A 70 -12.42 -4.46 -3.02
N ALA A 71 -12.84 -4.81 -4.23
CA ALA A 71 -12.84 -6.20 -4.70
C ALA A 71 -11.44 -6.83 -4.74
N LEU A 72 -10.36 -6.04 -4.75
CA LEU A 72 -8.98 -6.53 -4.74
C LEU A 72 -8.47 -6.86 -3.32
N LEU A 73 -9.11 -6.33 -2.27
CA LEU A 73 -8.61 -6.42 -0.90
C LEU A 73 -8.68 -7.83 -0.28
N PRO A 74 -9.70 -8.66 -0.55
CA PRO A 74 -9.76 -10.01 0.02
C PRO A 74 -8.52 -10.86 -0.27
N GLU A 75 -7.93 -10.73 -1.46
CA GLU A 75 -6.72 -11.46 -1.86
C GLU A 75 -5.45 -11.00 -1.12
N LEU A 76 -5.50 -9.82 -0.51
CA LEU A 76 -4.39 -9.23 0.25
C LEU A 76 -4.41 -9.63 1.73
N ARG A 77 -5.49 -10.26 2.21
CA ARG A 77 -5.64 -10.64 3.61
C ARG A 77 -4.53 -11.60 4.04
N GLY A 78 -3.82 -11.26 5.11
CA GLY A 78 -2.69 -12.03 5.65
C GLY A 78 -1.39 -11.92 4.85
N ARG A 79 -1.35 -11.10 3.78
CA ARG A 79 -0.15 -10.85 2.98
C ARG A 79 0.73 -9.76 3.60
N ARG A 80 1.98 -9.67 3.13
CA ARG A 80 2.89 -8.55 3.42
C ARG A 80 2.76 -7.54 2.29
N LEU A 81 2.38 -6.31 2.60
CA LEU A 81 2.26 -5.22 1.64
C LEU A 81 3.51 -4.35 1.66
N GLY A 82 4.04 -4.03 0.48
CA GLY A 82 5.28 -3.27 0.31
C GLY A 82 5.01 -1.82 -0.07
N CYS A 83 5.62 -0.88 0.67
CA CYS A 83 5.67 0.54 0.32
C CYS A 83 6.96 1.20 0.80
N TRP A 84 7.26 2.43 0.36
CA TRP A 84 8.42 3.21 0.83
C TRP A 84 8.10 4.21 1.94
N CYS A 85 6.83 4.43 2.27
CA CYS A 85 6.47 5.46 3.24
C CYS A 85 6.89 5.11 4.67
N LEU A 86 6.95 3.83 5.03
CA LEU A 86 7.32 3.41 6.38
C LEU A 86 8.72 3.97 6.78
N PRO A 87 8.95 4.33 8.06
CA PRO A 87 8.07 4.15 9.23
C PRO A 87 6.94 5.18 9.36
N GLU A 88 6.87 6.16 8.47
CA GLU A 88 5.78 7.13 8.47
C GLU A 88 4.45 6.45 8.09
N PRO A 89 3.31 6.81 8.72
CA PRO A 89 2.01 6.29 8.32
C PRO A 89 1.75 6.34 6.81
N CYS A 90 1.23 5.23 6.31
CA CYS A 90 1.29 4.81 4.91
C CYS A 90 -0.08 4.35 4.42
N HIS A 91 -0.38 4.57 3.14
CA HIS A 91 -1.64 4.12 2.54
C HIS A 91 -1.79 2.59 2.57
N ALA A 92 -0.68 1.86 2.51
CA ALA A 92 -0.68 0.40 2.63
C ALA A 92 -1.20 -0.09 4.00
N GLN A 93 -1.09 0.73 5.06
CA GLN A 93 -1.69 0.40 6.36
C GLN A 93 -3.22 0.49 6.29
N VAL A 94 -3.76 1.50 5.58
CA VAL A 94 -5.20 1.61 5.35
C VAL A 94 -5.73 0.41 4.56
N ILE A 95 -5.01 -0.03 3.52
CA ILE A 95 -5.35 -1.25 2.76
C ILE A 95 -5.37 -2.47 3.70
N ALA A 96 -4.31 -2.66 4.49
CA ALA A 96 -4.19 -3.80 5.41
C ALA A 96 -5.32 -3.83 6.45
N GLU A 97 -5.66 -2.68 7.04
CA GLU A 97 -6.76 -2.56 8.00
C GLU A 97 -8.11 -2.95 7.40
N ILE A 98 -8.43 -2.45 6.20
CA ILE A 98 -9.71 -2.75 5.55
C ILE A 98 -9.73 -4.22 5.11
N ALA A 99 -8.66 -4.73 4.48
CA ALA A 99 -8.57 -6.13 4.06
C ALA A 99 -8.74 -7.11 5.22
N ASP A 100 -8.23 -6.80 6.42
CA ASP A 100 -8.40 -7.63 7.60
C ASP A 100 -9.83 -7.55 8.20
N SER A 101 -10.55 -6.45 7.94
CA SER A 101 -11.89 -6.16 8.45
C SER A 101 -13.02 -6.60 7.54
N LEU A 102 -12.74 -6.93 6.28
CA LEU A 102 -13.69 -7.61 5.40
C LEU A 102 -13.87 -9.05 5.90
N GLU A 103 -15.09 -9.42 6.27
CA GLU A 103 -15.41 -10.78 6.77
C GLU A 103 -15.22 -11.84 5.69
#